data_AF-N8XKN7-F1
#
_entry.id   AF-N8XKN7-F1
#
_cell.length_a   1.000
_cell.length_b   1.000
_cell.length_c   1.000
_cell.angle_alpha   90.00
_cell.angle_beta   90.00
_cell.angle_gamma   90.00
#
_symmetry.space_group_name_H-M   'P 1'
#
loop_
_entity.id
_entity.type
_entity.pdbx_description
1 polymer ?
#
loop_
_entity_poly.entity_id
_entity_poly.type
_entity_poly.pdbx_seq_one_letter_code
_entity_poly.pdbx_strand_id
1 'polypeptide(L)'
;MRELHQVAASGIAVIPYYLESCQQHGALYGINQYERAEPLGAQCGNCHTIVWITGRSDLILFKEAPNNQESYHDHNRRFLKSLPACPHCHQQAYDLFINNMTSTRFEDGSPYPKYPEEYYDVDEEMSAKVKDIPVWWYGDEAEAKRLNLHFL
;
A
#
# COMPACT_ATOMS: atom_id res chain seq x y z
N MET A 1 16.90 10.71 -5.60
CA MET A 1 15.64 11.39 -5.21
C MET A 1 14.54 10.37 -5.40
N ARG A 2 13.48 10.38 -4.58
CA ARG A 2 12.36 9.46 -4.79
C ARG A 2 11.40 10.00 -5.83
N GLU A 3 10.89 9.13 -6.67
CA GLU A 3 9.96 9.45 -7.75
C GLU A 3 8.82 8.43 -7.78
N LEU A 4 7.69 8.83 -8.39
CA LEU A 4 6.54 7.96 -8.58
C LEU A 4 6.73 7.13 -9.85
N HIS A 5 6.69 5.81 -9.70
CA HIS A 5 6.73 4.87 -10.81
C HIS A 5 5.60 3.87 -10.67
N GLN A 6 5.26 3.21 -11.78
CA GLN A 6 4.47 1.98 -11.74
C GLN A 6 5.41 0.78 -11.78
N VAL A 7 5.15 -0.18 -10.92
CA VAL A 7 5.89 -1.45 -10.83
C VAL A 7 4.89 -2.59 -10.65
N ALA A 8 5.29 -3.82 -10.99
CA ALA A 8 4.48 -4.99 -10.69
C ALA A 8 4.32 -5.16 -9.16
N ALA A 9 3.10 -5.41 -8.69
CA ALA A 9 2.81 -5.57 -7.25
C ALA A 9 3.72 -6.60 -6.56
N SER A 10 3.93 -7.75 -7.19
CA SER A 10 4.82 -8.80 -6.67
C SER A 10 6.28 -8.36 -6.52
N GLY A 11 6.75 -7.44 -7.38
CA GLY A 11 8.11 -6.90 -7.34
C GLY A 11 8.41 -6.14 -6.04
N ILE A 12 7.37 -5.63 -5.39
CA ILE A 12 7.45 -4.94 -4.11
C ILE A 12 6.70 -5.68 -2.99
N ALA A 13 6.47 -6.99 -3.16
CA ALA A 13 5.81 -7.85 -2.17
C ALA A 13 4.39 -7.40 -1.76
N VAL A 14 3.70 -6.68 -2.64
CA VAL A 14 2.28 -6.37 -2.51
C VAL A 14 1.48 -7.51 -3.12
N ILE A 15 0.40 -7.92 -2.46
CA ILE A 15 -0.48 -9.01 -2.90
C ILE A 15 -1.85 -8.42 -3.19
N PRO A 16 -2.18 -8.15 -4.45
CA PRO A 16 -3.55 -7.85 -4.85
C PRO A 16 -4.39 -9.12 -4.76
N TYR A 17 -5.59 -9.03 -4.19
CA TYR A 17 -6.50 -10.16 -4.09
C TYR A 17 -7.96 -9.71 -4.16
N TYR A 18 -8.83 -10.65 -4.53
CA TYR A 18 -10.27 -10.49 -4.49
C TYR A 18 -10.85 -11.34 -3.37
N LEU A 19 -11.89 -10.82 -2.73
CA LEU A 19 -12.73 -11.59 -1.82
C LEU A 19 -13.94 -12.12 -2.57
N GLU A 20 -14.32 -13.36 -2.29
CA GLU A 20 -15.57 -13.95 -2.77
C GLU A 20 -16.75 -13.05 -2.41
N SER A 21 -17.75 -12.95 -3.29
CA SER A 21 -18.95 -12.11 -3.11
C SER A 21 -18.70 -10.59 -3.00
N CYS A 22 -17.45 -10.12 -3.11
CA CYS A 22 -17.10 -8.70 -3.04
C CYS A 22 -16.37 -8.19 -4.30
N GLN A 23 -16.26 -8.99 -5.36
CA GLN A 23 -15.47 -8.67 -6.55
C GLN A 23 -15.90 -7.37 -7.25
N GLN A 24 -17.18 -7.01 -7.13
CA GLN A 24 -17.75 -5.76 -7.66
C GLN A 24 -17.11 -4.49 -7.06
N HIS A 25 -16.53 -4.58 -5.86
CA HIS A 25 -15.89 -3.44 -5.18
C HIS A 25 -14.44 -3.21 -5.67
N GLY A 26 -13.88 -4.17 -6.40
CA GLY A 26 -12.50 -4.13 -6.89
C GLY A 26 -11.55 -4.94 -6.00
N ALA A 27 -10.25 -4.83 -6.28
CA ALA A 27 -9.22 -5.56 -5.55
C ALA A 27 -8.97 -4.96 -4.16
N LEU A 28 -8.53 -5.81 -3.23
CA LEU A 28 -7.86 -5.42 -2.00
C LEU A 28 -6.37 -5.71 -2.13
N TYR A 29 -5.58 -5.12 -1.23
CA TYR A 29 -4.13 -5.24 -1.28
C TYR A 29 -3.58 -5.63 0.10
N GLY A 30 -2.95 -6.79 0.15
CA GLY A 30 -2.19 -7.28 1.30
C GLY A 30 -0.71 -7.05 1.08
N ILE A 31 0.08 -7.35 2.11
CA ILE A 31 1.54 -7.32 2.01
C ILE A 31 2.15 -8.65 2.44
N ASN A 32 3.15 -9.11 1.71
CA ASN A 32 3.97 -10.24 2.15
C ASN A 32 5.08 -9.72 3.09
N GLN A 33 4.82 -9.80 4.39
CA GLN A 33 5.74 -9.31 5.43
C GLN A 33 7.05 -10.11 5.56
N TYR A 34 7.16 -11.25 4.90
CA TYR A 34 8.37 -12.10 4.93
C TYR A 34 9.35 -11.78 3.80
N GLU A 35 8.96 -10.91 2.86
CA GLU A 35 9.78 -10.50 1.74
C GLU A 35 10.66 -9.30 2.07
N ARG A 36 11.83 -9.23 1.41
CA ARG A 36 12.83 -8.17 1.62
C ARG A 36 12.38 -6.77 1.19
N ALA A 37 11.23 -6.65 0.52
CA ALA A 37 10.68 -5.37 0.07
C ALA A 37 10.11 -4.55 1.24
N GLU A 38 9.59 -5.21 2.29
CA GLU A 38 8.99 -4.55 3.45
C GLU A 38 8.02 -3.40 3.08
N PRO A 39 6.98 -3.66 2.26
CA PRO A 39 6.16 -2.60 1.72
C PRO A 39 5.28 -1.93 2.79
N LEU A 40 5.16 -0.61 2.67
CA LEU A 40 4.22 0.20 3.43
C LEU A 40 3.45 1.07 2.44
N GLY A 41 2.23 1.47 2.77
CA GLY A 41 1.37 2.16 1.82
C GLY A 41 0.62 3.34 2.40
N ALA A 42 0.10 4.16 1.50
CA ALA A 42 -0.86 5.19 1.81
C ALA A 42 -2.01 5.14 0.82
N GLN A 43 -3.24 5.03 1.32
CA GLN A 43 -4.43 5.07 0.49
C GLN A 43 -5.04 6.47 0.49
N CYS A 44 -5.35 6.98 -0.69
CA CYS A 44 -6.05 8.24 -0.87
C CYS A 44 -7.49 8.14 -0.34
N GLY A 45 -7.93 9.11 0.45
CA GLY A 45 -9.32 9.23 0.91
C GLY A 45 -10.27 9.73 -0.17
N ASN A 46 -9.76 10.38 -1.22
CA ASN A 46 -10.57 10.96 -2.30
C ASN A 46 -10.82 10.00 -3.48
N CYS A 47 -9.82 9.21 -3.89
CA CYS A 47 -9.93 8.32 -5.05
C CYS A 47 -9.40 6.90 -4.79
N HIS A 48 -9.06 6.57 -3.54
CA HIS A 48 -8.70 5.23 -3.08
C HIS A 48 -7.47 4.60 -3.74
N THR A 49 -6.77 5.32 -4.61
CA THR A 49 -5.44 4.97 -5.12
C THR A 49 -4.47 4.78 -3.97
N ILE A 50 -3.69 3.70 -4.02
CA ILE A 50 -2.64 3.40 -3.05
C ILE A 50 -1.29 3.77 -3.66
N VAL A 51 -0.46 4.45 -2.87
CA VAL A 51 0.96 4.62 -3.16
C VAL A 51 1.75 3.80 -2.15
N TRP A 52 2.60 2.92 -2.66
CA TRP A 52 3.49 2.06 -1.88
C TRP A 52 4.88 2.67 -1.76
N ILE A 53 5.56 2.36 -0.67
CA ILE A 53 6.98 2.58 -0.46
C ILE A 53 7.61 1.26 -0.05
N THR A 54 8.91 1.09 -0.27
CA THR A 54 9.66 -0.10 0.16
C THR A 54 10.87 0.28 0.98
N GLY A 55 11.28 -0.67 1.83
CA GLY A 55 12.44 -0.54 2.70
C GLY A 55 12.17 0.33 3.93
N ARG A 56 12.46 -0.23 5.11
CA ARG A 56 12.55 0.51 6.39
C ARG A 56 13.49 1.74 6.38
N SER A 57 14.17 2.01 5.28
CA SER A 57 15.08 3.14 5.06
C SER A 57 14.40 4.51 4.96
N ASP A 58 13.06 4.60 5.04
CA ASP A 58 12.40 5.90 5.12
C ASP A 58 12.72 6.58 6.45
N LEU A 59 13.53 7.65 6.40
CA LEU A 59 13.91 8.47 7.55
C LEU A 59 12.72 9.03 8.33
N ILE A 60 11.54 9.11 7.70
CA ILE A 60 10.31 9.57 8.34
C ILE A 60 9.72 8.47 9.23
N LEU A 61 9.88 7.20 8.83
CA LEU A 61 9.45 6.02 9.57
C LEU A 61 10.49 5.50 10.58
N PHE A 62 11.77 5.83 10.37
CA PHE A 62 12.90 5.34 11.17
C PHE A 62 13.51 6.39 12.11
N LYS A 63 12.91 7.57 12.29
CA LYS A 63 13.28 8.41 13.45
C LYS A 63 13.08 7.56 14.71
N GLU A 64 14.08 7.60 15.60
CA GLU A 64 14.08 6.91 16.89
C GLU A 64 12.68 6.85 17.47
N ALA A 65 12.30 5.66 17.96
CA ALA A 65 11.00 5.38 18.57
C ALA A 65 10.51 6.64 19.29
N PRO A 66 9.29 7.11 19.00
CA PRO A 66 8.87 8.43 19.40
C PRO A 66 9.27 8.65 20.85
N ASN A 67 10.09 9.68 21.09
CA ASN A 67 10.29 10.18 22.45
C ASN A 67 8.90 10.32 23.07
N ASN A 68 8.76 10.07 24.37
CA ASN A 68 7.51 9.89 25.14
C ASN A 68 6.37 10.95 24.94
N GLN A 69 6.52 11.91 24.02
CA GLN A 69 5.58 12.93 23.59
C GLN A 69 4.90 12.69 22.23
N GLU A 70 5.43 11.88 21.30
CA GLU A 70 4.82 11.67 19.96
C GLU A 70 4.03 10.36 19.90
N SER A 71 2.75 10.42 19.52
CA SER A 71 1.94 9.19 19.39
C SER A 71 2.21 8.49 18.06
N TYR A 72 1.96 7.18 17.99
CA TYR A 72 2.00 6.42 16.73
C TYR A 72 1.09 7.03 15.64
N HIS A 73 -0.01 7.67 16.06
CA HIS A 73 -0.93 8.35 15.16
C HIS A 73 -0.30 9.61 14.52
N ASP A 74 0.46 10.38 15.29
CA ASP A 74 1.17 11.57 14.78
C ASP A 74 2.25 11.18 13.76
N HIS A 75 2.94 10.07 14.03
CA HIS A 75 3.94 9.49 13.15
C HIS A 75 3.34 9.10 11.78
N ASN A 76 2.25 8.32 11.77
CA ASN A 76 1.55 7.96 10.53
C ASN A 76 1.06 9.19 9.77
N ARG A 77 0.51 10.18 10.48
CA ARG A 77 0.05 11.43 9.84
C ARG A 77 1.19 12.18 9.15
N ARG A 78 2.39 12.19 9.74
CA ARG A 78 3.58 12.81 9.14
C ARG A 78 4.01 12.07 7.89
N PHE A 79 4.03 10.73 7.94
CA PHE A 79 4.29 9.89 6.77
C PHE A 79 3.32 10.21 5.62
N LEU A 80 2.01 10.18 5.87
CA LEU A 80 0.99 10.47 4.86
C LEU A 80 1.14 11.88 4.24
N LYS A 81 1.58 12.87 5.04
CA LYS A 81 1.85 14.23 4.56
C LYS A 81 3.16 14.38 3.79
N SER A 82 4.09 13.44 3.95
CA SER A 82 5.40 13.50 3.29
C SER A 82 5.39 12.94 1.87
N LEU A 83 4.38 12.15 1.53
CA LEU A 83 4.22 11.56 0.22
C LEU A 83 3.88 12.64 -0.82
N PRO A 84 4.27 12.43 -2.10
CA PRO A 84 3.82 13.29 -3.19
C PRO A 84 2.30 13.23 -3.33
N ALA A 85 1.72 14.26 -3.97
CA ALA A 85 0.29 14.29 -4.28
C ALA A 85 -0.16 12.99 -4.98
N CYS A 86 -1.40 12.58 -4.74
CA CYS A 86 -1.95 11.36 -5.32
C CYS A 86 -1.72 11.32 -6.85
N PRO A 87 -1.10 10.26 -7.40
CA PRO A 87 -0.82 10.20 -8.83
C PRO A 87 -2.08 10.18 -9.70
N HIS A 88 -3.21 9.76 -9.14
CA HIS A 88 -4.47 9.67 -9.86
C HIS A 88 -5.33 10.94 -9.78
N CYS A 89 -5.55 11.49 -8.57
CA CYS A 89 -6.41 12.67 -8.40
C CYS A 89 -5.66 13.98 -8.09
N HIS A 90 -4.34 13.92 -7.98
CA HIS A 90 -3.44 15.05 -7.68
C HIS A 90 -3.72 15.78 -6.36
N GLN A 91 -4.51 15.19 -5.45
CA GLN A 91 -4.77 15.74 -4.13
C GLN A 91 -3.81 15.17 -3.08
N GLN A 92 -3.43 16.01 -2.10
CA GLN A 92 -2.74 15.55 -0.88
C GLN A 92 -3.77 15.06 0.16
N ALA A 93 -4.47 13.98 -0.17
CA ALA A 93 -5.63 13.50 0.58
C ALA A 93 -5.46 12.06 1.10
N TYR A 94 -4.22 11.61 1.35
CA TYR A 94 -4.01 10.30 1.99
C TYR A 94 -4.47 10.33 3.45
N ASP A 95 -5.33 9.39 3.81
CA ASP A 95 -5.94 9.31 5.14
C ASP A 95 -5.78 7.93 5.79
N LEU A 96 -5.26 6.94 5.06
CA LEU A 96 -5.04 5.58 5.55
C LEU A 96 -3.59 5.17 5.35
N PHE A 97 -2.91 4.85 6.45
CA PHE A 97 -1.58 4.25 6.45
C PHE A 97 -1.70 2.73 6.43
N ILE A 98 -1.07 2.09 5.44
CA ILE A 98 -1.11 0.65 5.21
C ILE A 98 0.18 0.01 5.71
N ASN A 99 0.03 -1.02 6.53
CA ASN A 99 1.08 -1.91 7.01
C ASN A 99 0.53 -3.35 7.08
N ASN A 100 1.25 -4.27 7.71
CA ASN A 100 0.83 -5.68 7.81
C ASN A 100 -0.42 -5.92 8.68
N MET A 101 -0.87 -4.92 9.43
CA MET A 101 -2.03 -4.99 10.34
C MET A 101 -3.22 -4.16 9.84
N THR A 102 -3.05 -3.37 8.77
CA THR A 102 -4.10 -2.51 8.23
C THR A 102 -4.73 -3.14 6.99
N SER A 103 -6.04 -3.38 7.04
CA SER A 103 -6.81 -3.72 5.83
C SER A 103 -7.05 -2.47 4.98
N THR A 104 -6.80 -2.58 3.67
CA THR A 104 -7.11 -1.51 2.70
C THR A 104 -8.62 -1.35 2.52
N ARG A 105 -9.05 -0.19 2.02
CA ARG A 105 -10.36 -0.09 1.36
C ARG A 105 -10.28 -0.73 -0.02
N PHE A 106 -11.43 -1.17 -0.52
CA PHE A 106 -11.59 -1.57 -1.92
C PHE A 106 -11.30 -0.38 -2.86
N GLU A 107 -11.13 -0.68 -4.15
CA GLU A 107 -10.82 0.32 -5.18
C GLU A 107 -11.94 1.35 -5.37
N ASP A 108 -13.19 0.95 -5.13
CA ASP A 108 -14.35 1.84 -5.10
C ASP A 108 -14.48 2.66 -3.78
N GLY A 109 -13.60 2.42 -2.81
CA GLY A 109 -13.61 3.09 -1.50
C GLY A 109 -14.42 2.39 -0.42
N SER A 110 -15.13 1.31 -0.76
CA SER A 110 -15.87 0.51 0.21
C SER A 110 -14.92 0.00 1.31
N PRO A 111 -15.36 -0.02 2.58
CA PRO A 111 -14.54 -0.50 3.66
C PRO A 111 -14.33 -2.02 3.54
N TYR A 112 -13.23 -2.52 4.11
CA TYR A 112 -13.05 -3.96 4.31
C TYR A 112 -14.25 -4.53 5.10
N PRO A 113 -14.80 -5.70 4.72
CA PRO A 113 -16.01 -6.24 5.34
C PRO A 113 -15.83 -6.45 6.84
N LYS A 114 -16.80 -6.00 7.64
CA LYS A 114 -16.81 -6.21 9.10
C LYS A 114 -17.80 -7.32 9.45
N TYR A 115 -17.30 -8.55 9.58
CA TYR A 115 -18.00 -9.72 10.09
C TYR A 115 -19.21 -10.25 9.29
N PRO A 116 -19.47 -11.58 9.36
CA PRO A 116 -18.58 -12.60 9.90
C PRO A 116 -17.43 -12.87 8.92
N GLU A 117 -16.20 -12.92 9.42
CA GLU A 117 -14.99 -13.26 8.63
C GLU A 117 -15.12 -14.62 7.92
N GLU A 118 -16.07 -15.45 8.34
CA GLU A 118 -16.40 -16.79 7.81
C GLU A 118 -17.07 -16.78 6.43
N TYR A 119 -17.39 -15.61 5.84
CA TYR A 119 -18.15 -15.53 4.57
C TYR A 119 -17.37 -15.00 3.38
N TYR A 120 -16.09 -14.65 3.56
CA TYR A 120 -15.30 -14.02 2.51
C TYR A 120 -13.95 -14.73 2.37
N ASP A 121 -13.97 -15.87 1.69
CA ASP A 121 -12.75 -16.51 1.23
C ASP A 121 -12.07 -15.67 0.13
N VAL A 122 -10.77 -15.90 -0.07
CA VAL A 122 -10.06 -15.32 -1.22
C VAL A 122 -10.56 -16.01 -2.48
N ASP A 123 -11.02 -15.23 -3.46
CA ASP A 123 -11.28 -15.73 -4.80
C ASP A 123 -9.94 -15.98 -5.50
N GLU A 124 -9.43 -17.20 -5.38
CA GLU A 124 -8.12 -17.59 -5.92
C GLU A 124 -8.06 -17.44 -7.45
N GLU A 125 -9.16 -17.70 -8.17
CA GLU A 125 -9.20 -17.60 -9.62
C GLU A 125 -9.03 -16.14 -10.07
N MET A 126 -9.75 -15.21 -9.44
CA MET A 126 -9.64 -13.78 -9.74
C MET A 126 -8.33 -13.20 -9.21
N SER A 127 -7.88 -13.60 -8.03
CA SER A 127 -6.63 -13.14 -7.43
C SER A 127 -5.41 -13.54 -8.26
N ALA A 128 -5.40 -14.75 -8.83
CA ALA A 128 -4.35 -15.20 -9.74
C ALA A 128 -4.21 -14.29 -10.98
N LYS A 129 -5.29 -13.65 -11.44
CA LYS A 129 -5.30 -12.76 -12.61
C LYS A 129 -4.71 -11.38 -12.31
N VAL A 130 -4.61 -10.98 -11.03
CA VAL A 130 -4.14 -9.65 -10.62
C VAL A 130 -2.84 -9.64 -9.83
N LYS A 131 -2.19 -10.80 -9.65
CA LYS A 131 -0.95 -10.95 -8.89
C LYS A 131 0.14 -9.91 -9.24
N ASP A 132 0.27 -9.57 -10.52
CA ASP A 132 1.29 -8.65 -11.06
C ASP A 132 0.69 -7.34 -11.58
N ILE A 133 -0.50 -6.94 -11.10
CA ILE A 133 -1.11 -5.68 -11.51
C ILE A 133 -0.14 -4.51 -11.24
N PRO A 134 -0.07 -3.50 -12.14
CA PRO A 134 0.73 -2.30 -11.89
C PRO A 134 0.23 -1.57 -10.64
N VAL A 135 1.14 -1.25 -9.74
CA VAL A 135 0.88 -0.43 -8.55
C VAL A 135 1.81 0.77 -8.50
N TRP A 136 1.35 1.86 -7.88
CA TRP A 136 2.18 3.04 -7.69
C TRP A 136 3.19 2.80 -6.58
N TRP A 137 4.45 3.02 -6.89
CA TRP A 137 5.57 2.94 -5.96
C TRP A 137 6.32 4.27 -5.93
N TYR A 138 6.57 4.77 -4.72
CA TYR A 138 7.33 5.98 -4.47
C TYR A 138 8.67 5.61 -3.84
N GLY A 139 9.72 5.56 -4.66
CA GLY A 139 11.05 5.14 -4.25
C GLY A 139 12.14 5.69 -5.15
N ASP A 140 13.39 5.32 -4.87
CA ASP A 140 14.56 5.83 -5.59
C ASP A 140 15.28 4.73 -6.38
N GLU A 141 16.17 5.13 -7.28
CA GLU A 141 16.93 4.20 -8.14
C GLU A 141 17.74 3.16 -7.35
N ALA A 142 18.23 3.50 -6.16
CA ALA A 142 19.03 2.58 -5.35
C ALA A 142 18.15 1.43 -4.83
N GLU A 143 16.95 1.77 -4.36
CA GLU A 143 15.96 0.81 -3.90
C GLU A 143 15.38 -0.01 -5.07
N ALA A 144 15.09 0.63 -6.21
CA ALA A 144 14.69 -0.07 -7.43
C ALA A 144 15.73 -1.11 -7.85
N LYS A 145 17.02 -0.76 -7.80
CA LYS A 145 18.12 -1.68 -8.09
C LYS A 145 18.23 -2.80 -7.06
N ARG A 146 18.05 -2.51 -5.75
CA ARG A 146 18.09 -3.51 -4.68
C ARG A 146 17.01 -4.58 -4.87
N LEU A 147 15.83 -4.16 -5.29
CA LEU A 147 14.67 -5.02 -5.51
C LEU A 147 14.56 -5.55 -6.95
N ASN A 148 15.49 -5.16 -7.83
CA ASN A 148 15.45 -5.50 -9.25
C ASN A 148 14.10 -5.15 -9.91
N LEU A 149 13.59 -3.95 -9.64
CA LEU A 149 12.31 -3.46 -10.15
C LEU A 149 12.44 -3.07 -11.62
N HIS A 150 11.38 -3.35 -12.37
CA HIS A 150 11.17 -2.84 -13.72
C HIS A 150 10.03 -1.82 -13.69
N PHE A 151 10.31 -0.61 -14.18
CA PHE A 151 9.30 0.44 -14.31
C PHE A 151 8.44 0.17 -15.54
N LEU A 152 7.13 0.33 -15.37
CA LEU A 152 6.10 0.08 -16.39
C LEU A 152 5.68 1.37 -17.10
#